data_AF-A0A7S0PVG3-F1
#
_entry.id   AF-A0A7S0PVG3-F1
#
_cell.length_a   1.000
_cell.length_b   1.000
_cell.length_c   1.000
_cell.angle_alpha   90.00
_cell.angle_beta   90.00
_cell.angle_gamma   90.00
#
_symmetry.space_group_name_H-M   'P 1'
#
loop_
_entity.id
_entity.type
_entity.pdbx_description
1 polymer ?
#
loop_
_entity_poly.entity_id
_entity_poly.type
_entity_poly.pdbx_seq_one_letter_code
_entity_poly.pdbx_strand_id
1 'polypeptide(L)'
;LLLKEQKLLQTIDRLRLQAGEENRDKRIRSSLQMMSAPKRWQMSDGDVAQVHTPFTTRAKELMELYNGLRLPLLSVDERLDVLLHVKWTVKEFDCNLTRDIVELIDREADMLNRGRSDSSLGGLRKRLANLFLQFVETPEFNPEAARFQKVPTELVLRPNVRPIESGSYSAPRL
;
A
#
# COMPACT_ATOMS: atom_id res chain seq x y z
N LEU A 1 -46.60 1.69 -6.50
CA LEU A 1 -45.60 2.42 -5.69
C LEU A 1 -44.39 1.54 -5.35
N LEU A 2 -44.59 0.34 -4.79
CA LEU A 2 -43.56 -0.63 -4.40
C LEU A 2 -42.39 -0.84 -5.39
N LEU A 3 -42.66 -1.02 -6.69
CA LEU A 3 -41.59 -1.22 -7.69
C LEU A 3 -40.66 -0.01 -7.86
N LYS A 4 -41.16 1.21 -7.62
CA LYS A 4 -40.33 2.42 -7.68
C LYS A 4 -39.44 2.53 -6.44
N GLU A 5 -39.99 2.21 -5.27
CA GLU A 5 -39.25 2.19 -4.00
C GLU A 5 -38.14 1.13 -4.00
N GLN A 6 -38.42 -0.07 -4.50
CA GLN A 6 -37.41 -1.13 -4.65
C GLN A 6 -36.26 -0.70 -5.58
N LYS A 7 -36.56 -0.06 -6.71
CA LYS A 7 -35.54 0.48 -7.62
C LYS A 7 -34.70 1.58 -6.97
N LEU A 8 -35.33 2.43 -6.17
CA LEU A 8 -34.65 3.47 -5.38
C LEU A 8 -33.67 2.87 -4.37
N LEU A 9 -34.11 1.86 -3.60
CA LEU A 9 -33.25 1.14 -2.65
C LEU A 9 -32.05 0.48 -3.35
N GLN A 10 -32.28 -0.24 -4.45
CA GLN A 10 -31.20 -0.84 -5.25
C GLN A 10 -30.20 0.20 -5.77
N THR A 11 -30.69 1.38 -6.14
CA THR A 11 -29.84 2.48 -6.60
C THR A 11 -29.01 3.06 -5.45
N ILE A 12 -29.63 3.26 -4.28
CA ILE A 12 -28.94 3.71 -3.05
C ILE A 12 -27.84 2.72 -2.67
N ASP A 13 -28.13 1.42 -2.69
CA ASP A 13 -27.14 0.39 -2.36
C ASP A 13 -25.97 0.38 -3.34
N ARG A 14 -26.24 0.51 -4.63
CA ARG A 14 -25.19 0.63 -5.66
C ARG A 14 -24.32 1.86 -5.45
N LEU A 15 -24.92 3.01 -5.15
CA LEU A 15 -24.19 4.25 -4.87
C LEU A 15 -23.34 4.13 -3.59
N ARG A 16 -23.86 3.47 -2.54
CA ARG A 16 -23.11 3.21 -1.31
C ARG A 16 -21.91 2.31 -1.55
N LEU A 17 -22.07 1.25 -2.35
CA LEU A 17 -20.96 0.37 -2.73
C LEU A 17 -19.88 1.13 -3.50
N GLN A 18 -20.27 1.92 -4.50
CA GLN A 18 -19.34 2.73 -5.26
C GLN A 18 -18.60 3.75 -4.37
N ALA A 19 -19.33 4.49 -3.54
CA ALA A 19 -18.74 5.43 -2.58
C ALA A 19 -17.79 4.73 -1.59
N GLY A 20 -18.11 3.49 -1.21
CA GLY A 20 -17.26 2.65 -0.38
C GLY A 20 -15.92 2.31 -1.04
N GLU A 21 -15.95 1.88 -2.30
CA GLU A 21 -14.74 1.59 -3.08
C GLU A 21 -13.89 2.84 -3.30
N GLU A 22 -14.50 3.96 -3.69
CA GLU A 22 -13.80 5.23 -3.88
C GLU A 22 -13.16 5.74 -2.58
N ASN A 23 -13.86 5.64 -1.45
CA ASN A 23 -13.33 6.02 -0.16
C ASN A 23 -12.17 5.11 0.27
N ARG A 24 -12.25 3.81 -0.02
CA ARG A 24 -11.16 2.86 0.24
C ARG A 24 -9.92 3.25 -0.57
N ASP A 25 -10.09 3.53 -1.85
CA ASP A 25 -8.98 3.95 -2.73
C ASP A 25 -8.34 5.26 -2.28
N LYS A 26 -9.15 6.26 -1.88
CA LYS A 26 -8.64 7.52 -1.30
C LYS A 26 -7.84 7.29 -0.03
N ARG A 27 -8.32 6.41 0.86
CA ARG A 27 -7.61 6.05 2.10
C ARG A 27 -6.27 5.38 1.80
N ILE A 28 -6.25 4.40 0.90
CA ILE A 28 -5.01 3.71 0.52
C ILE A 28 -3.99 4.71 -0.04
N ARG A 29 -4.41 5.56 -1.00
CA ARG A 29 -3.53 6.59 -1.57
C ARG A 29 -2.98 7.54 -0.50
N SER A 30 -3.85 8.02 0.39
CA SER A 30 -3.45 8.91 1.48
C SER A 30 -2.46 8.24 2.42
N SER A 31 -2.71 6.98 2.83
CA SER A 31 -1.81 6.20 3.67
C SER A 31 -0.43 6.03 3.03
N LEU A 32 -0.37 5.63 1.76
CA LEU A 32 0.89 5.46 1.03
C LEU A 32 1.68 6.78 0.93
N GLN A 33 0.99 7.88 0.61
CA GLN A 33 1.60 9.21 0.56
C GLN A 33 2.18 9.62 1.92
N MET A 34 1.45 9.39 3.02
CA MET A 34 1.93 9.73 4.36
C MET A 34 3.12 8.87 4.80
N MET A 35 3.20 7.60 4.38
CA MET A 35 4.38 6.75 4.63
C MET A 35 5.62 7.23 3.87
N SER A 36 5.44 7.70 2.62
CA SER A 36 6.53 8.18 1.76
C SER A 36 7.00 9.62 2.07
N ALA A 37 6.26 10.36 2.89
CA ALA A 37 6.52 11.77 3.14
C ALA A 37 7.84 11.99 3.92
N PRO A 38 8.63 13.04 3.58
CA PRO A 38 9.86 13.35 4.29
C PRO A 38 9.59 13.71 5.75
N LYS A 39 10.53 13.38 6.63
CA LYS A 39 10.47 13.75 8.04
C LYS A 39 10.87 15.22 8.18
N ARG A 40 10.20 15.94 9.08
CA ARG A 40 10.54 17.33 9.41
C ARG A 40 11.38 17.34 10.67
N TRP A 41 12.61 17.82 10.59
CA TRP A 41 13.52 17.95 11.72
C TRP A 41 13.69 19.43 12.04
N GLN A 42 13.46 19.80 13.30
CA GLN A 42 13.79 21.14 13.79
C GLN A 42 15.28 21.18 14.10
N MET A 43 15.98 22.08 13.44
CA MET A 43 17.38 22.41 13.72
C MET A 43 17.47 23.28 14.98
N SER A 44 18.66 23.35 15.57
CA SER A 44 18.97 24.20 16.73
C SER A 44 18.64 25.67 16.51
N ASP A 45 18.63 26.11 15.25
CA ASP A 45 18.51 27.51 14.84
C ASP A 45 17.04 27.91 14.57
N GLY A 46 16.08 26.99 14.79
CA GLY A 46 14.65 27.22 14.58
C GLY A 46 14.16 26.85 13.17
N ASP A 47 15.07 26.55 12.24
CA ASP A 47 14.73 26.11 10.88
C ASP A 47 14.24 24.66 10.85
N VAL A 48 13.34 24.35 9.91
CA VAL A 48 12.78 23.00 9.71
C VAL A 48 13.35 22.39 8.43
N ALA A 49 14.21 21.39 8.57
CA ALA A 49 14.72 20.61 7.45
C ALA A 49 13.78 19.45 7.10
N GLN A 50 13.53 19.24 5.80
CA GLN A 50 12.83 18.05 5.31
C GLN A 50 13.86 17.00 4.90
N VAL A 51 13.87 15.87 5.60
CA VAL A 51 14.85 14.80 5.39
C VAL A 51 14.14 13.52 4.93
N HIS A 52 14.57 13.01 3.78
CA HIS A 52 14.23 11.65 3.37
C HIS A 52 15.16 10.68 4.10
N THR A 53 14.58 9.93 5.03
CA THR A 53 15.24 8.79 5.66
C THR A 53 15.20 7.57 4.72
N PRO A 54 16.11 6.58 4.89
CA PRO A 54 16.04 5.33 4.13
C PRO A 54 14.65 4.66 4.19
N PHE A 55 13.95 4.76 5.32
CA PHE A 55 12.60 4.21 5.49
C PHE A 55 11.56 4.94 4.64
N THR A 56 11.58 6.28 4.62
CA THR A 56 10.67 7.07 3.78
C THR A 56 10.96 6.92 2.29
N THR A 57 12.23 6.72 1.91
CA THR A 57 12.62 6.43 0.52
C THR A 57 12.09 5.06 0.09
N ARG A 58 12.29 4.03 0.92
CA ARG A 58 11.73 2.70 0.68
C ARG A 58 10.20 2.72 0.58
N ALA A 59 9.52 3.44 1.46
CA ALA A 59 8.06 3.59 1.40
C ALA A 59 7.61 4.27 0.10
N LYS A 60 8.40 5.21 -0.43
CA LYS A 60 8.15 5.85 -1.73
C LYS A 60 8.29 4.86 -2.89
N GLU A 61 9.38 4.08 -2.92
CA GLU A 61 9.60 3.04 -3.94
C GLU A 61 8.45 2.01 -3.95
N LEU A 62 8.04 1.54 -2.77
CA LEU A 62 6.91 0.61 -2.62
C LEU A 62 5.58 1.21 -3.11
N MET A 63 5.35 2.49 -2.83
CA MET A 63 4.17 3.20 -3.34
C MET A 63 4.19 3.29 -4.88
N GLU A 64 5.34 3.59 -5.47
CA GLU A 64 5.50 3.68 -6.93
C GLU A 64 5.23 2.31 -7.60
N LEU A 65 5.76 1.22 -7.03
CA LEU A 65 5.50 -0.13 -7.50
C LEU A 65 4.01 -0.51 -7.40
N TYR A 66 3.35 -0.17 -6.28
CA TYR A 66 1.91 -0.41 -6.13
C TYR A 66 1.08 0.36 -7.16
N ASN A 67 1.45 1.62 -7.42
CA ASN A 67 0.80 2.42 -8.46
C ASN A 67 1.03 1.82 -9.85
N GLY A 68 2.24 1.34 -10.14
CA GLY A 68 2.57 0.64 -11.38
C GLY A 68 1.74 -0.64 -11.57
N LEU A 69 1.54 -1.43 -10.52
CA LEU A 69 0.69 -2.62 -10.55
C LEU A 69 -0.78 -2.30 -10.89
N ARG A 70 -1.26 -1.12 -10.52
CA ARG A 70 -2.63 -0.66 -10.74
C ARG A 70 -2.83 0.16 -12.01
N LEU A 71 -1.76 0.51 -12.72
CA LEU A 71 -1.84 1.35 -13.91
C LEU A 71 -2.51 0.57 -15.06
N PRO A 72 -3.63 1.07 -15.62
CA PRO A 72 -4.23 0.46 -16.79
C PRO A 72 -3.45 0.83 -18.06
N LEU A 73 -3.66 0.08 -19.15
CA LEU A 73 -3.18 0.42 -20.51
C LEU A 73 -1.65 0.38 -20.71
N LEU A 74 -0.93 -0.41 -19.92
CA LEU A 74 0.48 -0.69 -20.18
C LEU A 74 0.66 -1.58 -21.42
N SER A 75 1.74 -1.35 -22.17
CA SER A 75 2.24 -2.34 -23.11
C SER A 75 2.66 -3.61 -22.38
N VAL A 76 2.79 -4.72 -23.11
CA VAL A 76 3.21 -6.00 -22.51
C VAL A 76 4.60 -5.87 -21.88
N ASP A 77 5.54 -5.22 -22.57
CA ASP A 77 6.91 -5.05 -22.07
C ASP A 77 6.95 -4.18 -20.81
N GLU A 78 6.29 -3.02 -20.80
CA GLU A 78 6.19 -2.18 -19.60
C GLU A 78 5.54 -2.93 -18.42
N ARG A 79 4.53 -3.76 -18.71
CA ARG A 79 3.89 -4.57 -17.68
C ARG A 79 4.83 -5.62 -17.13
N LEU A 80 5.58 -6.31 -17.98
CA LEU A 80 6.58 -7.30 -17.59
C LEU A 80 7.69 -6.66 -16.77
N ASP A 81 8.12 -5.44 -17.10
CA ASP A 81 9.12 -4.69 -16.33
C ASP A 81 8.61 -4.34 -14.93
N VAL A 82 7.37 -3.85 -14.79
CA VAL A 82 6.76 -3.62 -13.47
C VAL A 82 6.69 -4.91 -12.67
N LEU A 83 6.23 -6.02 -13.28
CA LEU A 83 6.15 -7.32 -12.64
C LEU A 83 7.53 -7.82 -12.17
N LEU A 84 8.57 -7.59 -12.97
CA LEU A 84 9.95 -7.94 -12.64
C LEU A 84 10.45 -7.14 -11.44
N HIS A 85 10.27 -5.81 -11.44
CA HIS A 85 10.67 -4.97 -10.31
C HIS A 85 9.98 -5.39 -9.02
N VAL A 86 8.66 -5.62 -9.05
CA VAL A 86 7.91 -6.11 -7.88
C VAL A 86 8.46 -7.46 -7.41
N LYS A 87 8.73 -8.39 -8.33
CA LYS A 87 9.27 -9.72 -8.01
C LYS A 87 10.61 -9.62 -7.27
N TRP A 88 11.47 -8.69 -7.66
CA TRP A 88 12.77 -8.50 -7.02
C TRP A 88 12.61 -7.91 -5.63
N THR A 89 11.77 -6.89 -5.47
CA THR A 89 11.52 -6.24 -4.18
C THR A 89 10.95 -7.21 -3.14
N VAL A 90 10.00 -8.07 -3.51
CA VAL A 90 9.40 -9.01 -2.54
C VAL A 90 10.32 -10.20 -2.21
N LYS A 91 11.28 -10.51 -3.09
CA LYS A 91 12.25 -11.60 -2.87
C LYS A 91 13.30 -11.29 -1.80
N GLU A 92 13.36 -10.05 -1.32
CA GLU A 92 14.16 -9.69 -0.14
C GLU A 92 13.71 -10.46 1.11
N PHE A 93 12.49 -10.99 1.13
CA PHE A 93 11.93 -11.76 2.25
C PHE A 93 11.33 -13.07 1.75
N ASP A 94 11.59 -14.15 2.49
CA ASP A 94 11.00 -15.45 2.20
C ASP A 94 9.89 -15.78 3.21
N CYS A 95 8.63 -15.57 2.81
CA CYS A 95 7.46 -15.94 3.60
C CYS A 95 6.28 -16.29 2.68
N ASN A 96 5.19 -16.81 3.26
CA ASN A 96 4.02 -17.22 2.48
C ASN A 96 3.44 -16.08 1.63
N LEU A 97 3.40 -14.86 2.16
CA LEU A 97 2.91 -13.70 1.41
C LEU A 97 3.76 -13.40 0.17
N THR A 98 5.09 -13.40 0.29
CA THR A 98 5.99 -13.10 -0.83
C THR A 98 5.99 -14.21 -1.86
N ARG A 99 5.89 -15.49 -1.43
CA ARG A 99 5.72 -16.64 -2.32
C ARG A 99 4.43 -16.56 -3.13
N ASP A 100 3.30 -16.23 -2.48
CA ASP A 100 2.03 -16.05 -3.16
C ASP A 100 2.09 -14.91 -4.19
N ILE A 101 2.73 -13.79 -3.84
CA ILE A 101 2.94 -12.66 -4.77
C ILE A 101 3.77 -13.11 -5.99
N VAL A 102 4.87 -13.82 -5.76
CA VAL A 102 5.75 -14.32 -6.84
C VAL A 102 5.00 -15.29 -7.76
N GLU A 103 4.18 -16.20 -7.20
CA GLU A 103 3.37 -17.11 -8.00
C GLU A 103 2.37 -16.37 -8.90
N LEU A 104 1.69 -15.35 -8.36
CA LEU A 104 0.75 -14.55 -9.15
C LEU A 104 1.47 -13.76 -10.26
N ILE A 105 2.67 -13.25 -9.99
CA ILE A 105 3.50 -12.57 -10.99
C ILE A 105 3.89 -13.52 -12.12
N ASP A 106 4.40 -14.71 -11.78
CA ASP A 106 4.84 -15.69 -12.77
C ASP A 106 3.67 -16.18 -13.63
N ARG A 107 2.49 -16.34 -13.02
CA ARG A 107 1.26 -16.65 -13.74
C ARG A 107 0.80 -15.51 -14.65
N GLU A 108 0.90 -14.25 -14.21
CA GLU A 108 0.55 -13.10 -15.05
C GLU A 108 1.49 -13.01 -16.26
N ALA A 109 2.79 -13.16 -16.05
CA ALA A 109 3.80 -13.15 -17.09
C ALA A 109 3.59 -14.27 -18.13
N ASP A 110 3.30 -15.50 -17.69
CA ASP A 110 2.97 -16.60 -18.60
C ASP A 110 1.74 -16.28 -19.47
N MET A 111 0.69 -15.74 -18.86
CA MET A 111 -0.52 -15.37 -19.60
C MET A 111 -0.29 -14.25 -20.60
N LEU A 112 0.56 -13.26 -20.26
CA LEU A 112 0.95 -12.19 -21.17
C LEU A 112 1.78 -12.71 -22.35
N ASN A 113 2.78 -13.55 -22.09
CA ASN A 113 3.62 -14.17 -23.13
C ASN A 113 2.80 -15.04 -24.09
N ARG A 114 1.68 -15.59 -23.61
CA ARG A 114 0.73 -16.37 -24.42
C ARG A 114 -0.34 -15.54 -25.11
N GLY A 115 -0.27 -14.20 -25.02
CA GLY A 115 -1.19 -13.28 -25.69
C GLY A 115 -2.63 -13.34 -25.16
N ARG A 116 -2.83 -13.67 -23.88
CA ARG A 116 -4.18 -13.73 -23.28
C ARG A 116 -4.79 -12.33 -23.18
N SER A 117 -6.11 -12.25 -23.33
CA SER A 117 -6.84 -10.98 -23.28
C SER A 117 -6.79 -10.34 -21.88
N ASP A 118 -6.79 -9.02 -21.85
CA ASP A 118 -6.78 -8.22 -20.61
C ASP A 118 -7.94 -8.57 -19.65
N SER A 119 -9.12 -8.86 -20.21
CA SER A 119 -10.30 -9.30 -19.45
C SER A 119 -10.06 -10.55 -18.61
N SER A 120 -9.20 -11.46 -19.07
CA SER A 120 -8.86 -12.69 -18.34
C SER A 120 -7.89 -12.45 -17.18
N LEU A 121 -7.19 -11.31 -17.20
CA LEU A 121 -6.19 -10.92 -16.20
C LEU A 121 -6.77 -10.08 -15.06
N GLY A 122 -7.97 -9.52 -15.23
CA GLY A 122 -8.55 -8.57 -14.26
C GLY A 122 -8.62 -9.09 -12.82
N GLY A 123 -9.08 -10.33 -12.63
CA GLY A 123 -9.12 -10.95 -11.30
C GLY A 123 -7.74 -11.22 -10.72
N LEU A 124 -6.79 -11.66 -11.56
CA LEU A 124 -5.41 -11.94 -11.18
C LEU A 124 -4.70 -10.65 -10.73
N ARG A 125 -4.80 -9.59 -11.53
CA ARG A 125 -4.21 -8.28 -11.24
C ARG A 125 -4.79 -7.66 -9.97
N LYS A 126 -6.11 -7.77 -9.76
CA LYS A 126 -6.74 -7.29 -8.52
C LYS A 126 -6.22 -8.04 -7.30
N ARG A 127 -6.04 -9.36 -7.39
CA ARG A 127 -5.47 -10.17 -6.31
C ARG A 127 -4.01 -9.80 -6.05
N LEU A 128 -3.20 -9.67 -7.09
CA LEU A 128 -1.80 -9.26 -6.99
C LEU A 128 -1.64 -7.89 -6.32
N ALA A 129 -2.40 -6.88 -6.76
CA ALA A 129 -2.38 -5.55 -6.18
C ALA A 129 -2.77 -5.56 -4.69
N ASN A 130 -3.76 -6.38 -4.30
CA ASN A 130 -4.17 -6.50 -2.90
C ASN A 130 -3.11 -7.18 -2.02
N LEU A 131 -2.48 -8.26 -2.50
CA LEU A 131 -1.40 -8.91 -1.75
C LEU A 131 -0.17 -8.01 -1.65
N PHE A 132 0.16 -7.28 -2.72
CA PHE A 132 1.25 -6.31 -2.67
C PHE A 132 0.92 -5.15 -1.72
N LEU A 133 -0.33 -4.68 -1.67
CA LEU A 133 -0.73 -3.68 -0.67
C LEU A 133 -0.55 -4.22 0.76
N GLN A 134 -0.92 -5.47 1.02
CA GLN A 134 -0.67 -6.12 2.32
C GLN A 134 0.83 -6.15 2.64
N PHE A 135 1.68 -6.45 1.66
CA PHE A 135 3.14 -6.38 1.82
C PHE A 135 3.61 -4.96 2.20
N VAL A 136 3.10 -3.93 1.54
CA VAL A 136 3.45 -2.52 1.85
C VAL A 136 2.93 -2.07 3.22
N GLU A 137 1.81 -2.61 3.70
CA GLU A 137 1.22 -2.29 5.01
C GLU A 137 1.85 -3.09 6.17
N THR A 138 2.76 -4.02 5.88
CA THR A 138 3.40 -4.88 6.89
C THR A 138 4.71 -4.22 7.39
N PRO A 139 4.83 -3.88 8.70
CA PRO A 139 5.99 -3.17 9.25
C PRO A 139 7.34 -3.84 9.02
N GLU A 140 7.36 -5.18 8.96
CA GLU A 140 8.54 -5.99 8.70
C GLU A 140 9.16 -5.66 7.32
N PHE A 141 8.33 -5.28 6.34
CA PHE A 141 8.76 -4.95 4.98
C PHE A 141 8.83 -3.43 4.76
N ASN A 142 7.99 -2.67 5.47
CA ASN A 142 7.92 -1.22 5.40
C ASN A 142 7.81 -0.61 6.82
N PRO A 143 8.94 -0.17 7.42
CA PRO A 143 8.95 0.36 8.77
C PRO A 143 7.99 1.55 9.00
N GLU A 144 7.69 2.35 7.96
CA GLU A 144 6.74 3.46 8.08
C GLU A 144 5.29 2.99 8.24
N ALA A 145 4.97 1.75 7.87
CA ALA A 145 3.63 1.18 8.03
C ALA A 145 3.23 0.98 9.50
N ALA A 146 4.20 0.86 10.42
CA ALA A 146 3.94 0.73 11.86
C ALA A 146 3.09 1.89 12.41
N ARG A 147 3.24 3.08 11.84
CA ARG A 147 2.49 4.30 12.23
C ARG A 147 1.01 4.25 11.86
N PHE A 148 0.63 3.35 10.96
CA PHE A 148 -0.71 3.23 10.38
C PHE A 148 -1.41 1.93 10.74
N GLN A 149 -0.76 1.02 11.50
CA GLN A 149 -1.43 -0.14 12.06
C GLN A 149 -2.50 0.31 13.06
N LYS A 150 -3.72 -0.23 12.89
CA LYS A 150 -4.77 -0.08 13.89
C LYS A 150 -4.39 -0.92 15.10
N VAL A 151 -3.83 -0.29 16.13
CA VAL A 151 -3.63 -0.95 17.41
C VAL A 151 -5.02 -1.37 17.93
N PRO A 152 -5.26 -2.65 18.27
CA PRO A 152 -6.49 -3.07 18.92
C PRO A 152 -6.81 -2.18 20.11
N THR A 153 -8.04 -1.67 20.20
CA THR A 153 -8.48 -0.75 21.28
C THR A 153 -8.18 -1.30 22.68
N GLU A 154 -8.17 -2.63 22.85
CA GLU A 154 -7.83 -3.32 24.10
C GLU A 154 -6.38 -3.10 24.57
N LEU A 155 -5.43 -2.86 23.66
CA LEU A 155 -4.03 -2.55 24.01
C LEU A 155 -3.84 -1.08 24.41
N VAL A 156 -4.72 -0.20 23.93
CA VAL A 156 -4.72 1.24 24.25
C VAL A 156 -5.27 1.48 25.67
N LEU A 157 -6.15 0.60 26.17
CA LEU A 157 -6.80 0.73 27.47
C LEU A 157 -6.02 0.11 28.64
N ARG A 158 -4.79 -0.39 28.43
CA ARG A 158 -3.96 -0.85 29.55
C ARG A 158 -3.41 0.37 30.31
N PRO A 159 -3.73 0.55 31.61
CA PRO A 159 -3.38 1.76 32.36
C PRO A 159 -1.88 2.03 32.52
N ASN A 160 -1.01 1.08 32.13
CA ASN A 160 0.44 1.15 32.34
C ASN A 160 1.28 1.12 31.04
N VAL A 161 0.68 1.25 29.86
CA VAL A 161 1.45 1.35 28.61
C VAL A 161 1.36 2.76 28.07
N ARG A 162 2.39 3.58 28.34
CA ARG A 162 2.56 4.85 27.66
C ARG A 162 2.98 4.56 26.21
N PRO A 163 2.33 5.16 25.19
CA PRO A 163 2.86 5.12 23.83
C PRO A 163 4.31 5.61 23.85
N ILE A 164 5.19 4.98 23.08
CA ILE A 164 6.55 5.47 22.90
C ILE A 164 6.43 6.85 22.25
N GLU A 165 6.57 7.90 23.04
CA GLU A 165 6.85 9.22 22.52
C GLU A 165 8.14 9.09 21.71
N SER A 166 8.08 9.47 20.44
CA SER A 166 9.25 9.58 19.58
C SER A 166 10.23 10.54 20.24
N GLY A 167 11.17 9.98 21.00
CA GLY A 167 12.16 10.71 21.76
C GLY A 167 12.92 11.66 20.84
N SER A 168 12.91 12.93 21.23
CA SER A 168 13.97 13.87 20.91
C SER A 168 15.30 13.26 21.32
N TYR A 169 16.03 12.68 20.36
CA TYR A 169 17.43 12.36 20.55
C TYR A 169 18.21 13.67 20.69
N SER A 170 18.40 14.13 21.92
CA SER A 170 19.46 15.07 22.25
C SER A 170 20.79 14.33 22.16
N ALA A 171 21.59 14.63 21.15
CA ALA A 171 22.95 14.09 21.02
C ALA A 171 23.87 14.61 22.15
N PRO A 172 24.83 13.81 22.63
CA PRO A 172 25.83 14.26 23.60
C PRO A 172 26.78 15.28 22.96
N ARG A 173 27.03 16.38 23.67
CA ARG A 173 27.98 17.43 23.28
C ARG A 173 29.42 16.89 23.32
N LEU A 174 30.19 17.16 22.27
CA LEU A 174 31.65 17.19 22.33
C LEU A 174 32.12 18.50 22.96
#